data_AF-A0A1F8MRS8-F1
#
_entry.id   AF-A0A1F8MRS8-F1
#
_cell.length_a   1.000
_cell.length_b   1.000
_cell.length_c   1.000
_cell.angle_alpha   90.00
_cell.angle_beta   90.00
_cell.angle_gamma   90.00
#
_symmetry.space_group_name_H-M   'P 1'
#
loop_
_entity.id
_entity.type
_entity.pdbx_description
1 polymer ?
#
loop_
_entity_poly.entity_id
_entity_poly.type
_entity_poly.pdbx_seq_one_letter_code
_entity_poly.pdbx_strand_id
1 'polypeptide(L)'
;MEKHPIQKRELVTVIESPVDFIRVDQEKCVGCKNCVIICGMDLWRMSNGKALLASDYKRFCTECASCYTVCDYNAIEFTFPPPGYGIVYEKG
;
A
#
# COMPACT_ATOMS: atom_id res chain seq x y z
N MET A 1 23.84 -15.56 -4.52
CA MET A 1 22.37 -15.57 -4.55
C MET A 1 21.92 -14.75 -5.74
N GLU A 2 21.64 -15.40 -6.88
CA GLU A 2 20.94 -14.75 -7.97
C GLU A 2 19.57 -14.32 -7.46
N LYS A 3 19.43 -13.01 -7.22
CA LYS A 3 18.16 -12.39 -6.91
C LYS A 3 17.31 -12.51 -8.17
N HIS A 4 16.50 -13.55 -8.27
CA HIS A 4 15.44 -13.59 -9.27
C HIS A 4 14.60 -12.33 -9.06
N PRO A 5 14.54 -11.39 -10.03
CA PRO A 5 13.79 -10.17 -9.87
C PRO A 5 12.32 -10.54 -9.78
N ILE A 6 11.78 -10.49 -8.56
CA ILE A 6 10.37 -10.76 -8.32
C ILE A 6 9.57 -9.68 -9.05
N GLN A 7 8.79 -10.07 -10.05
CA GLN A 7 7.90 -9.15 -10.75
C GLN A 7 6.66 -8.88 -9.91
N LYS A 8 6.77 -7.92 -8.97
CA LYS A 8 5.71 -7.58 -8.01
C LYS A 8 4.33 -7.34 -8.65
N ARG A 9 4.30 -6.93 -9.92
CA ARG A 9 3.06 -6.64 -10.67
C ARG A 9 2.31 -7.88 -11.18
N GLU A 10 2.96 -9.05 -11.20
CA GLU A 10 2.37 -10.30 -11.70
C GLU A 10 2.09 -11.32 -10.57
N LEU A 11 2.46 -11.00 -9.33
CA LEU A 11 2.35 -11.94 -8.19
C LEU A 11 0.93 -12.17 -7.71
N VAL A 12 0.00 -11.29 -8.06
CA VAL A 12 -1.27 -11.15 -7.37
C VAL A 12 -2.43 -10.94 -8.33
N THR A 13 -3.47 -11.76 -8.18
CA THR A 13 -4.77 -11.51 -8.80
C THR A 13 -5.53 -10.51 -7.94
N VAL A 14 -6.04 -9.43 -8.54
CA VAL A 14 -6.74 -8.36 -7.83
C VAL A 14 -8.02 -7.97 -8.58
N ILE A 15 -9.12 -7.85 -7.86
CA ILE A 15 -10.36 -7.25 -8.35
C ILE A 15 -10.35 -5.79 -7.90
N GLU A 16 -10.10 -4.85 -8.81
CA GLU A 16 -9.87 -3.45 -8.45
C GLU A 16 -11.07 -2.84 -7.72
N SER A 17 -10.81 -2.29 -6.52
CA SER A 17 -11.85 -1.67 -5.68
C SER A 17 -12.41 -0.39 -6.33
N PRO A 18 -13.74 -0.18 -6.32
CA PRO A 18 -14.35 1.04 -6.84
C PRO A 18 -14.13 2.25 -5.92
N VAL A 19 -13.72 2.01 -4.67
CA VAL A 19 -13.48 3.04 -3.66
C VAL A 19 -12.05 2.98 -3.16
N ASP A 20 -11.56 4.11 -2.66
CA ASP A 20 -10.29 4.15 -1.95
C ASP A 20 -10.43 3.58 -0.55
N PHE A 21 -9.46 2.74 -0.17
CA PHE A 21 -9.40 2.07 1.12
C PHE A 21 -8.08 2.37 1.87
N ILE A 22 -7.23 3.21 1.27
CA ILE A 22 -6.08 3.82 1.94
C ILE A 22 -6.11 5.32 1.67
N ARG A 23 -5.98 6.11 2.73
CA ARG A 23 -5.87 7.58 2.65
C ARG A 23 -4.68 8.04 3.47
N VAL A 24 -4.00 9.08 2.99
CA VAL A 24 -2.94 9.75 3.74
C VAL A 24 -3.37 11.19 4.09
N ASP A 25 -3.38 11.48 5.37
CA ASP A 25 -3.56 12.83 5.93
C ASP A 25 -2.22 13.58 5.82
N GLN A 26 -2.18 14.53 4.87
CA GLN A 26 -0.98 15.29 4.55
C GLN A 26 -0.61 16.29 5.66
N GLU A 27 -1.55 16.66 6.53
CA GLU A 27 -1.27 17.57 7.65
C GLU A 27 -0.53 16.82 8.76
N LYS A 28 -0.95 15.58 9.06
CA LYS A 28 -0.31 14.72 10.07
C LYS A 28 0.98 14.06 9.60
N CYS A 29 1.16 13.87 8.29
CA CYS A 29 2.35 13.20 7.77
C CYS A 29 3.62 14.04 8.02
N VAL A 30 4.55 13.53 8.83
CA VAL A 30 5.84 14.22 9.13
C VAL A 30 6.98 13.84 8.18
N GLY A 31 6.73 12.94 7.23
CA GLY A 31 7.73 12.54 6.24
C GLY A 31 8.80 11.55 6.72
N CYS A 32 8.54 10.77 7.78
CA CYS A 32 9.49 9.80 8.35
C CYS A 32 9.84 8.61 7.43
N LYS A 33 9.08 8.39 6.36
CA LYS A 33 9.26 7.34 5.34
C LYS A 33 9.02 5.89 5.80
N ASN A 34 8.52 5.65 7.01
CA ASN A 34 8.23 4.30 7.49
C ASN A 34 7.31 3.50 6.54
N CYS A 35 6.28 4.16 5.96
CA CYS A 35 5.39 3.52 4.97
C CYS A 35 6.11 3.10 3.67
N VAL A 36 7.15 3.85 3.26
CA VAL A 36 7.99 3.52 2.10
C VAL A 36 8.83 2.29 2.40
N ILE A 37 9.44 2.23 3.58
CA ILE A 37 10.34 1.12 3.98
C ILE A 37 9.56 -0.19 4.14
N ILE A 38 8.38 -0.14 4.76
CA ILE A 38 7.64 -1.37 5.11
C ILE A 38 6.85 -1.95 3.94
N CYS A 39 6.55 -1.17 2.91
CA CYS A 39 5.68 -1.63 1.82
C CYS A 39 6.42 -2.59 0.89
N GLY A 40 6.19 -3.89 1.06
CA GLY A 40 6.76 -4.92 0.19
C GLY A 40 6.43 -4.73 -1.30
N MET A 41 5.31 -4.06 -1.59
CA MET A 41 4.82 -3.78 -2.95
C MET A 41 5.34 -2.46 -3.55
N ASP A 42 6.13 -1.68 -2.80
CA ASP A 42 6.75 -0.43 -3.27
C ASP A 42 5.72 0.62 -3.76
N LEU A 43 4.62 0.77 -3.03
CA LEU A 43 3.49 1.64 -3.41
C LEU A 43 3.58 3.06 -2.87
N TRP A 44 4.56 3.34 -2.01
CA TRP A 44 4.71 4.64 -1.37
C TRP A 44 5.99 5.31 -1.85
N ARG A 45 5.91 6.62 -2.08
CA ARG A 45 7.06 7.46 -2.40
C ARG A 45 7.04 8.74 -1.58
N MET A 46 8.18 9.40 -1.51
CA MET A 46 8.28 10.73 -0.91
C MET A 46 8.24 11.81 -1.98
N SER A 47 7.50 12.87 -1.73
CA SER A 47 7.48 14.08 -2.55
C SER A 47 7.30 15.28 -1.65
N ASN A 48 8.13 16.31 -1.80
CA ASN A 48 8.06 17.55 -1.02
C ASN A 48 7.97 17.30 0.51
N GLY A 49 8.75 16.34 1.01
CA GLY A 49 8.78 15.98 2.43
C GLY A 49 7.55 15.20 2.93
N LYS A 50 6.61 14.83 2.05
CA LYS A 50 5.39 14.10 2.41
C LYS A 50 5.29 12.76 1.69
N ALA A 51 4.59 11.81 2.32
CA ALA A 51 4.32 10.51 1.72
C ALA A 51 3.18 10.61 0.70
N LEU A 52 3.41 10.02 -0.47
CA LEU A 52 2.41 9.87 -1.53
C LEU A 52 2.22 8.39 -1.84
N LEU A 53 0.96 7.96 -1.88
CA LEU A 53 0.56 6.63 -2.36
C LEU A 53 0.48 6.65 -3.88
N ALA A 54 0.90 5.55 -4.52
CA ALA A 54 0.76 5.36 -5.96
C ALA A 54 -0.71 5.43 -6.38
N SER A 55 -1.03 6.09 -7.51
CA SER A 55 -2.41 6.25 -7.98
C SER A 55 -3.08 4.92 -8.37
N ASP A 56 -2.28 3.93 -8.75
CA ASP A 56 -2.69 2.58 -9.12
C ASP A 56 -2.56 1.57 -7.97
N TYR A 57 -2.39 2.04 -6.72
CA TYR A 57 -2.15 1.16 -5.56
C TYR A 57 -3.20 0.06 -5.41
N LYS A 58 -4.46 0.32 -5.79
CA LYS A 58 -5.58 -0.64 -5.69
C LYS A 58 -5.34 -1.91 -6.47
N ARG A 59 -4.45 -1.89 -7.48
CA ARG A 59 -4.09 -3.05 -8.32
C ARG A 59 -2.95 -3.88 -7.75
N PHE A 60 -2.25 -3.38 -6.72
CA PHE A 60 -1.00 -3.96 -6.23
C PHE A 60 -0.93 -4.06 -4.71
N CYS A 61 -1.84 -3.44 -3.97
CA CYS A 61 -1.91 -3.55 -2.53
C CYS A 61 -2.32 -4.98 -2.13
N THR A 62 -1.59 -5.58 -1.20
CA THR A 62 -1.89 -6.91 -0.65
C THR A 62 -2.73 -6.85 0.62
N GLU A 63 -3.26 -5.68 0.97
CA GLU A 63 -4.15 -5.46 2.13
C GLU A 63 -3.55 -5.88 3.49
N CYS A 64 -2.22 -5.91 3.60
CA CYS A 64 -1.52 -6.30 4.82
C CYS A 64 -1.58 -5.27 5.96
N ALA A 65 -2.13 -4.08 5.70
CA ALA A 65 -2.20 -2.93 6.61
C ALA A 65 -0.85 -2.44 7.21
N SER A 66 0.30 -2.95 6.75
CA SER A 66 1.60 -2.61 7.37
C SER A 66 1.95 -1.11 7.32
N CYS A 67 1.55 -0.41 6.26
CA CYS A 67 1.73 1.04 6.16
C CYS A 67 0.92 1.82 7.20
N TYR A 68 -0.29 1.36 7.51
CA TYR A 68 -1.12 1.89 8.59
C TYR A 68 -0.48 1.61 9.95
N THR A 69 -0.11 0.35 10.20
CA THR A 69 0.47 -0.07 11.49
C THR A 69 1.77 0.65 11.85
N VAL A 70 2.63 0.94 10.87
CA VAL A 70 3.94 1.59 11.11
C VAL A 70 3.85 3.13 11.23
N CYS A 71 2.66 3.70 11.07
CA CYS A 71 2.47 5.14 11.08
C CYS A 71 2.21 5.65 12.51
N ASP A 72 3.28 5.97 13.25
CA ASP A 72 3.21 6.51 14.62
C ASP A 72 2.44 7.84 14.75
N TYR A 73 2.21 8.52 13.63
CA TYR A 73 1.57 9.84 13.56
C TYR A 73 0.10 9.78 13.18
N ASN A 74 -0.48 8.58 13.04
CA ASN A 74 -1.87 8.39 12.60
C ASN A 74 -2.20 9.16 11.30
N ALA A 75 -1.22 9.27 10.41
CA ALA A 75 -1.34 9.99 9.14
C ALA A 75 -1.83 9.10 8.00
N ILE A 76 -1.94 7.79 8.23
CA ILE A 76 -2.47 6.83 7.25
C ILE A 76 -3.74 6.26 7.84
N GLU A 77 -4.81 6.27 7.06
CA GLU A 77 -6.05 5.57 7.31
C GLU A 77 -6.10 4.35 6.39
N PHE A 78 -6.56 3.22 6.94
CA PHE A 78 -6.71 1.98 6.20
C PHE A 78 -8.05 1.34 6.55
N THR A 79 -8.75 0.87 5.53
CA THR A 79 -9.86 -0.07 5.65
C THR A 79 -9.64 -1.21 4.65
N PHE A 80 -10.41 -2.28 4.78
CA PHE A 80 -10.48 -3.26 3.72
C PHE A 80 -11.32 -2.72 2.55
N PRO A 81 -11.06 -3.16 1.31
CA PRO A 81 -11.98 -2.97 0.20
C PRO A 81 -13.38 -3.54 0.51
N PRO A 82 -14.43 -3.11 -0.22
CA PRO A 82 -15.74 -3.71 -0.10
C PRO A 82 -15.72 -5.22 -0.42
N PRO A 83 -16.66 -6.01 0.13
CA PRO A 83 -16.74 -7.44 -0.16
C PRO A 83 -16.77 -7.72 -1.67
N GLY A 84 -15.96 -8.69 -2.11
CA GLY A 84 -15.83 -9.07 -3.52
C GLY A 84 -14.80 -8.26 -4.32
N TYR A 85 -14.12 -7.29 -3.69
CA TYR A 85 -13.01 -6.55 -4.26
C TYR A 85 -11.71 -6.81 -3.49
N GLY A 86 -10.60 -6.39 -4.06
CA GLY A 86 -9.28 -6.50 -3.44
C GLY A 86 -8.46 -7.68 -3.94
N ILE A 87 -7.46 -8.05 -3.13
CA ILE A 87 -6.53 -9.14 -3.36
C ILE A 87 -7.25 -10.49 -3.31
N VAL A 88 -6.95 -11.36 -4.28
CA VAL A 88 -7.45 -12.73 -4.34
C VAL A 88 -6.32 -13.68 -3.97
N TYR A 89 -6.37 -14.22 -2.75
CA TYR A 89 -5.45 -15.25 -2.30
C TYR A 89 -5.93 -16.64 -2.74
N GLU A 90 -5.44 -17.12 -3.89
CA GLU A 90 -5.84 -18.40 -4.47
C GLU A 90 -5.21 -19.62 -3.75
N LYS A 91 -4.05 -19.42 -3.12
CA LYS A 91 -3.20 -20.48 -2.52
C LYS A 91 -2.60 -19.99 -1.21
N GLY A 92 -3.44 -19.81 -0.20
CA GLY A 92 -3.07 -19.29 1.13
C GLY A 92 -1.85 -19.95 1.77
#